data_AF-A0A6G3SIG4-F1
#
_entry.id   AF-A0A6G3SIG4-F1
#
_cell.length_a   1.000
_cell.length_b   1.000
_cell.length_c   1.000
_cell.angle_alpha   90.00
_cell.angle_beta   90.00
_cell.angle_gamma   90.00
#
_symmetry.space_group_name_H-M   'P 1'
#
loop_
_entity.id
_entity.type
_entity.pdbx_description
1 polymer ?
#
loop_
_entity_poly.entity_id
_entity_poly.type
_entity_poly.pdbx_seq_one_letter_code
_entity_poly.pdbx_strand_id
1 'polypeptide(L)'
;MTAVTAGPAPRTGGGRQLAGTGTLLRLSLRRDRLMIPIWVYVVALTVVTMPKTLKGMYGTAAERADVLTTMRTNSSLRALYGPALDDSLGGLTVWRVGVYAAVFAAAMSLLIVVRHTRDEEESGRQEMVSAAMVGRRAPLTSALLTALVANAAVAAIITVGMPLMGAGGVAGALALGLATGGAGM
;
A
#
# COMPACT_ATOMS: atom_id res chain seq x y z
N MET A 1 -21.83 46.58 -40.70
CA MET A 1 -22.14 46.03 -39.36
C MET A 1 -21.22 44.86 -39.10
N THR A 2 -20.13 45.07 -38.39
CA THR A 2 -19.16 44.05 -37.99
C THR A 2 -19.59 43.45 -36.65
N ALA A 3 -20.03 42.20 -36.65
CA ALA A 3 -20.36 41.47 -35.44
C ALA A 3 -19.06 40.98 -34.77
N VAL A 4 -18.73 41.54 -33.61
CA VAL A 4 -17.65 41.06 -32.74
C VAL A 4 -18.15 39.82 -32.01
N THR A 5 -17.60 38.65 -32.34
CA THR A 5 -17.83 37.41 -31.61
C THR A 5 -17.05 37.46 -30.30
N ALA A 6 -17.75 37.58 -29.17
CA ALA A 6 -17.13 37.45 -27.85
C ALA A 6 -16.60 36.02 -27.68
N GLY A 7 -15.28 35.88 -27.51
CA GLY A 7 -14.64 34.61 -27.22
C GLY A 7 -15.12 34.01 -25.89
N PRO A 8 -15.26 32.68 -25.78
CA PRO A 8 -15.79 32.04 -24.57
C PRO A 8 -14.86 32.31 -23.37
N ALA A 9 -15.46 32.81 -22.28
CA ALA A 9 -14.75 33.09 -21.04
C ALA A 9 -14.10 31.81 -20.45
N PRO A 10 -12.86 31.89 -19.92
CA PRO A 10 -12.19 30.75 -19.32
C PRO A 10 -12.96 30.30 -18.07
N ARG A 11 -13.54 29.10 -18.12
CA ARG A 11 -14.21 28.50 -16.96
C ARG A 11 -13.14 28.14 -15.93
N THR A 12 -13.05 28.91 -14.85
CA THR A 12 -12.25 28.62 -13.65
C THR A 12 -12.81 27.39 -12.94
N GLY A 13 -12.48 26.20 -13.45
CA GLY A 13 -13.13 24.91 -13.12
C GLY A 13 -12.38 24.04 -12.10
N GLY A 14 -11.47 24.60 -11.29
CA GLY A 14 -10.64 23.80 -10.37
C GLY A 14 -11.45 22.94 -9.40
N GLY A 15 -12.49 23.51 -8.78
CA GLY A 15 -13.34 22.80 -7.81
C GLY A 15 -14.31 21.77 -8.41
N ARG A 16 -14.62 21.86 -9.72
CA ARG A 16 -15.55 20.92 -10.38
C ARG A 16 -14.88 19.66 -10.89
N GLN A 17 -13.55 19.60 -10.97
CA GLN A 17 -12.84 18.43 -11.51
C GLN A 17 -12.82 17.22 -10.55
N LEU A 18 -13.00 17.46 -9.25
CA LEU A 18 -13.04 16.45 -8.19
C LEU A 18 -14.44 16.30 -7.56
N ALA A 19 -15.45 16.96 -8.14
CA ALA A 19 -16.82 16.83 -7.68
C ALA A 19 -17.26 15.36 -7.74
N GLY A 20 -17.80 14.82 -6.64
CA GLY A 20 -18.26 13.44 -6.55
C GLY A 20 -17.21 12.41 -6.09
N THR A 21 -15.93 12.78 -5.90
CA THR A 21 -14.88 11.84 -5.46
C THR A 21 -15.22 11.13 -4.14
N GLY A 22 -15.78 11.84 -3.15
CA GLY A 22 -16.14 11.23 -1.86
C GLY A 22 -17.23 10.17 -1.97
N THR A 23 -18.22 10.38 -2.84
CA THR A 23 -19.29 9.42 -3.12
C THR A 23 -18.73 8.19 -3.82
N LEU A 24 -17.86 8.39 -4.82
CA LEU A 24 -17.19 7.29 -5.53
C LEU A 24 -16.27 6.49 -4.60
N LEU A 25 -15.48 7.15 -3.75
CA LEU A 25 -14.64 6.48 -2.75
C LEU A 25 -15.47 5.60 -1.81
N ARG A 26 -16.58 6.14 -1.28
CA ARG A 26 -17.49 5.37 -0.42
C ARG A 26 -18.06 4.16 -1.16
N LEU A 27 -18.39 4.31 -2.44
CA LEU A 27 -18.87 3.20 -3.28
C LEU A 27 -17.79 2.15 -3.49
N SER A 28 -16.56 2.55 -3.86
CA SER A 28 -15.41 1.65 -4.04
C SER A 28 -15.12 0.85 -2.78
N LEU A 29 -15.06 1.49 -1.62
CA LEU A 29 -14.84 0.80 -0.33
C LEU A 29 -15.97 -0.17 0.01
N ARG A 30 -17.22 0.15 -0.33
CA ARG A 30 -18.36 -0.76 -0.12
C ARG A 30 -18.32 -1.95 -1.08
N ARG A 31 -17.94 -1.73 -2.33
CA ARG A 31 -17.84 -2.77 -3.36
C ARG A 31 -16.71 -3.76 -3.05
N ASP A 32 -15.61 -3.26 -2.50
CA ASP A 32 -14.41 -4.06 -2.23
C ASP A 32 -14.27 -4.47 -0.77
N ARG A 33 -15.38 -4.50 -0.03
CA ARG A 33 -15.43 -4.86 1.41
C ARG A 33 -14.89 -6.24 1.77
N LEU A 34 -14.68 -7.12 0.78
CA LEU A 34 -14.02 -8.42 0.98
C LEU A 34 -12.59 -8.37 0.43
N MET A 35 -12.41 -7.88 -0.80
CA MET A 35 -11.11 -7.86 -1.46
C MET A 35 -10.08 -7.04 -0.68
N ILE A 36 -10.42 -5.80 -0.27
CA ILE A 36 -9.48 -4.92 0.45
C ILE A 36 -9.09 -5.53 1.79
N PRO A 37 -10.03 -5.94 2.68
CA PRO A 37 -9.64 -6.53 3.96
C PRO A 37 -8.84 -7.82 3.82
N ILE A 38 -9.14 -8.67 2.82
CA ILE A 38 -8.36 -9.89 2.58
C ILE A 38 -6.92 -9.54 2.20
N TRP A 39 -6.72 -8.62 1.26
CA TRP A 39 -5.38 -8.18 0.88
C TRP A 39 -4.62 -7.55 2.05
N VAL A 40 -5.26 -6.61 2.76
CA VAL A 40 -4.70 -5.98 3.96
C VAL A 40 -4.29 -7.03 4.98
N TYR A 41 -5.15 -8.03 5.22
CA TYR A 41 -4.87 -9.12 6.14
C TYR A 41 -3.69 -9.97 5.69
N VAL A 42 -3.65 -10.41 4.43
CA VAL A 42 -2.55 -11.23 3.89
C VAL A 42 -1.21 -10.50 4.00
N VAL A 43 -1.15 -9.23 3.57
CA VAL A 43 0.09 -8.44 3.63
C VAL A 43 0.52 -8.22 5.08
N ALA A 44 -0.39 -7.74 5.92
CA ALA A 44 -0.04 -7.41 7.30
C ALA A 44 0.31 -8.65 8.13
N LEU A 45 -0.42 -9.76 7.97
CA LEU A 45 -0.16 -11.00 8.71
C LEU A 45 1.21 -11.57 8.37
N THR A 46 1.60 -11.52 7.09
CA THR A 46 2.92 -12.00 6.64
C THR A 46 4.06 -11.26 7.34
N VAL A 47 3.88 -9.96 7.62
CA VAL A 47 4.85 -9.15 8.36
C VAL A 47 4.77 -9.40 9.87
N VAL A 48 3.57 -9.27 10.45
CA VAL A 48 3.37 -9.27 11.91
C VAL A 48 3.66 -10.64 12.53
N THR A 49 3.49 -11.74 11.82
CA THR A 49 3.79 -13.09 12.35
C THR A 49 5.28 -13.44 12.30
N MET A 50 6.07 -12.76 11.47
CA MET A 50 7.47 -13.09 11.22
C MET A 50 8.37 -13.03 12.48
N PRO A 51 8.24 -12.04 13.38
CA PRO A 51 9.03 -11.99 14.62
C PRO A 51 8.83 -13.24 15.48
N LYS A 52 7.61 -13.76 15.57
CA LYS A 52 7.28 -14.97 16.32
C LYS A 52 7.94 -16.21 15.69
N THR A 53 7.88 -16.32 14.36
CA THR A 53 8.54 -17.40 13.62
C THR A 53 10.05 -17.35 13.81
N LEU A 54 10.66 -16.17 13.69
CA LEU A 54 12.10 -15.97 13.89
C LEU A 54 12.51 -16.29 15.32
N LYS A 55 11.71 -15.93 16.33
CA LYS A 55 11.97 -16.30 17.73
C LYS A 55 11.87 -17.82 17.96
N GLY A 56 10.99 -18.51 17.23
CA GLY A 56 10.88 -19.97 17.28
C GLY A 56 12.06 -20.69 16.63
N MET A 57 12.68 -20.09 15.59
CA MET A 57 13.84 -20.66 14.89
C MET A 57 15.20 -20.24 15.50
N TYR A 58 15.28 -19.00 16.00
CA TYR A 58 16.50 -18.35 16.51
C TYR A 58 16.18 -17.67 17.83
N GLY A 59 15.95 -18.48 18.87
CA GLY A 59 15.45 -18.02 20.16
C GLY A 59 16.50 -17.22 20.95
N THR A 60 17.77 -17.56 20.79
CA THR A 60 18.87 -16.92 21.53
C THR A 60 19.49 -15.75 20.74
N ALA A 61 20.13 -14.83 21.45
CA ALA A 61 20.88 -13.75 20.80
C ALA A 61 22.09 -14.29 20.01
N ALA A 62 22.73 -15.35 20.52
CA ALA A 62 23.87 -15.99 19.86
C ALA A 62 23.47 -16.60 18.50
N GLU A 63 22.35 -17.32 18.43
CA GLU A 63 21.84 -17.88 17.16
C GLU A 63 21.53 -16.78 16.15
N ARG A 64 20.93 -15.66 16.57
CA ARG A 64 20.62 -14.52 15.68
C ARG A 64 21.89 -13.82 15.19
N ALA A 65 22.91 -13.68 16.04
CA ALA A 65 24.20 -13.13 15.66
C ALA A 65 24.97 -14.07 14.70
N ASP A 66 24.84 -15.38 14.87
CA ASP A 66 25.44 -16.37 13.98
C ASP A 66 24.79 -16.37 12.58
N VAL A 67 23.46 -16.24 12.52
CA VAL A 67 22.72 -16.01 11.26
C VAL A 67 23.24 -14.76 10.58
N LEU A 68 23.36 -13.64 11.31
CA LEU A 68 23.87 -12.40 10.76
C LEU A 68 25.31 -12.55 10.23
N THR A 69 26.15 -13.28 10.96
CA THR A 69 27.55 -13.56 10.56
C THR A 69 27.61 -14.40 9.29
N THR A 70 26.84 -15.49 9.23
CA THR A 70 26.73 -16.36 8.05
C THR A 70 26.23 -15.59 6.83
N MET A 71 25.24 -14.72 7.01
CA MET A 71 24.73 -13.87 5.94
C MET A 71 25.77 -12.85 5.47
N ARG A 72 26.61 -12.33 6.37
CA ARG A 72 27.67 -11.37 6.00
C ARG A 72 28.84 -12.02 5.27
N THR A 73 29.18 -13.27 5.60
CA THR A 73 30.29 -14.00 4.96
C THR A 73 29.91 -14.62 3.62
N ASN A 74 28.63 -14.94 3.40
CA ASN A 74 28.15 -15.53 2.16
C ASN A 74 27.80 -14.46 1.10
N SER A 75 28.68 -14.27 0.12
CA SER A 75 28.50 -13.29 -0.96
C SER A 75 27.26 -13.51 -1.80
N SER A 76 26.88 -14.76 -2.07
CA SER A 76 25.69 -15.12 -2.85
C SER A 76 24.40 -14.74 -2.12
N LEU A 77 24.31 -15.01 -0.81
CA LEU A 77 23.13 -14.65 -0.01
C LEU A 77 22.99 -13.13 0.12
N ARG A 78 24.10 -12.38 0.27
CA ARG A 78 24.06 -10.91 0.25
C ARG A 78 23.62 -10.35 -1.09
N ALA A 79 24.03 -10.96 -2.20
CA ALA A 79 23.60 -10.53 -3.52
C ALA A 79 22.08 -10.73 -3.72
N LEU A 80 21.53 -11.82 -3.16
CA LEU A 80 20.12 -12.18 -3.32
C LEU A 80 19.17 -11.45 -2.35
N TYR A 81 19.56 -11.32 -1.08
CA TYR A 81 18.70 -10.77 -0.02
C TYR A 81 19.14 -9.38 0.47
N GLY A 82 20.29 -8.89 0.02
CA GLY A 82 20.92 -7.70 0.58
C GLY A 82 21.57 -7.95 1.96
N PRO A 83 22.27 -6.95 2.49
CA PRO A 83 22.91 -7.05 3.80
C PRO A 83 21.86 -7.05 4.92
N ALA A 84 21.94 -8.02 5.83
CA ALA A 84 21.28 -7.93 7.12
C ALA A 84 22.04 -6.90 7.98
N LEU A 85 21.33 -5.87 8.44
CA LEU A 85 21.92 -4.73 9.14
C LEU A 85 21.89 -4.89 10.66
N ASP A 86 20.96 -5.68 11.18
CA ASP A 86 20.64 -5.81 12.60
C ASP A 86 20.19 -7.25 12.91
N ASP A 87 20.58 -7.78 14.07
CA ASP A 87 20.22 -9.13 14.57
C ASP A 87 18.97 -9.11 15.48
N SER A 88 18.40 -7.93 15.72
CA SER A 88 17.11 -7.81 16.40
C SER A 88 16.01 -8.53 15.62
N LEU A 89 14.98 -9.01 16.33
CA LEU A 89 13.83 -9.65 15.68
C LEU A 89 13.15 -8.70 14.67
N GLY A 90 13.13 -7.40 14.95
CA GLY A 90 12.64 -6.38 14.02
C GLY A 90 13.52 -6.27 12.77
N GLY A 91 14.84 -6.16 12.94
CA GLY A 91 15.80 -6.08 11.84
C GLY A 91 15.77 -7.30 10.92
N LEU A 92 15.79 -8.50 11.50
CA LEU A 92 15.67 -9.75 10.76
C LEU A 92 14.31 -9.90 10.07
N THR A 93 13.23 -9.37 10.67
CA THR A 93 11.91 -9.33 10.01
C THR A 93 11.95 -8.46 8.77
N VAL A 94 12.44 -7.22 8.86
CA VAL A 94 12.56 -6.31 7.72
C VAL A 94 13.39 -6.94 6.60
N TRP A 95 14.54 -7.52 6.94
CA TRP A 95 15.42 -8.19 5.98
C TRP A 95 14.73 -9.39 5.29
N ARG A 96 14.00 -10.21 6.06
CA ARG A 96 13.40 -11.44 5.53
C ARG A 96 12.14 -11.20 4.70
N VAL A 97 11.30 -10.24 5.12
CA VAL A 97 9.94 -10.10 4.60
C VAL A 97 9.64 -8.72 4.01
N GLY A 98 10.47 -7.72 4.25
CA GLY A 98 10.19 -6.33 3.88
C GLY A 98 9.98 -6.13 2.37
N VAL A 99 10.83 -6.74 1.53
CA VAL A 99 10.70 -6.67 0.07
C VAL A 99 9.42 -7.36 -0.41
N TYR A 100 9.12 -8.55 0.11
CA TYR A 100 7.90 -9.27 -0.25
C TYR A 100 6.64 -8.48 0.16
N ALA A 101 6.65 -7.88 1.36
CA ALA A 101 5.56 -7.03 1.82
C ALA A 101 5.35 -5.82 0.91
N ALA A 102 6.43 -5.16 0.48
CA ALA A 102 6.39 -4.05 -0.48
C ALA A 102 5.82 -4.49 -1.83
N VAL A 103 6.27 -5.64 -2.37
CA VAL A 103 5.76 -6.19 -3.63
C VAL A 103 4.26 -6.52 -3.53
N PHE A 104 3.81 -7.13 -2.44
CA PHE A 104 2.39 -7.43 -2.26
C PHE A 104 1.54 -6.16 -2.05
N ALA A 105 2.06 -5.14 -1.36
CA ALA A 105 1.39 -3.83 -1.23
C ALA A 105 1.26 -3.12 -2.59
N ALA A 106 2.30 -3.16 -3.42
CA ALA A 106 2.27 -2.66 -4.79
C ALA A 106 1.27 -3.44 -5.67
N ALA A 107 1.28 -4.77 -5.58
CA ALA A 107 0.33 -5.62 -6.31
C ALA A 107 -1.12 -5.36 -5.89
N MET A 108 -1.40 -5.26 -4.59
CA MET A 108 -2.71 -4.89 -4.06
C MET A 108 -3.19 -3.56 -4.66
N SER A 109 -2.33 -2.55 -4.65
CA SER A 109 -2.66 -1.21 -5.13
C SER A 109 -2.88 -1.17 -6.64
N LEU A 110 -2.04 -1.88 -7.40
CA LEU A 110 -2.22 -2.07 -8.83
C LEU A 110 -3.58 -2.70 -9.14
N LEU A 111 -3.95 -3.78 -8.44
CA LEU A 111 -5.23 -4.46 -8.65
C LEU A 111 -6.42 -3.56 -8.30
N ILE A 112 -6.34 -2.79 -7.21
CA ILE A 112 -7.38 -1.81 -6.85
C ILE A 112 -7.52 -0.77 -7.96
N VAL A 113 -6.42 -0.17 -8.40
CA VAL A 113 -6.45 0.90 -9.41
C VAL A 113 -6.96 0.37 -10.76
N VAL A 114 -6.45 -0.77 -11.23
CA VAL A 114 -6.89 -1.39 -12.49
C VAL A 114 -8.38 -1.71 -12.43
N ARG A 115 -8.85 -2.37 -11.37
CA ARG A 115 -10.27 -2.70 -11.19
C ARG A 115 -11.20 -1.49 -11.22
N HIS A 116 -10.79 -0.36 -10.66
CA HIS A 116 -11.62 0.87 -10.64
C HIS A 116 -11.44 1.77 -11.86
N THR A 117 -10.55 1.41 -12.79
CA THR A 117 -10.31 2.17 -14.03
C THR A 117 -10.70 1.39 -15.28
N ARG A 118 -10.24 0.15 -15.43
CA ARG A 118 -10.48 -0.72 -16.60
C ARG A 118 -11.87 -1.35 -16.62
N ASP A 119 -12.31 -1.95 -15.51
CA ASP A 119 -13.62 -2.63 -15.49
C ASP A 119 -14.79 -1.65 -15.69
N GLU A 120 -14.61 -0.39 -15.28
CA GLU A 120 -15.61 0.67 -15.46
C GLU A 120 -15.71 1.14 -16.92
N GLU A 121 -14.60 1.07 -17.67
CA GLU A 121 -14.55 1.35 -19.11
C GLU A 121 -15.19 0.21 -19.92
N GLU A 122 -14.79 -1.03 -19.64
CA GLU A 122 -15.28 -2.22 -20.36
C GLU A 122 -16.78 -2.51 -20.11
N SER A 123 -17.32 -2.07 -18.97
CA SER A 123 -18.74 -2.21 -18.64
C SER A 123 -19.62 -1.06 -19.12
N GLY A 124 -19.06 -0.03 -19.77
CA GLY A 124 -19.78 1.18 -20.19
C GLY A 124 -20.29 2.06 -19.04
N ARG A 125 -20.02 1.70 -17.78
CA ARG A 125 -20.41 2.48 -16.60
C ARG A 125 -19.73 3.84 -16.55
N GLN A 126 -18.52 3.93 -17.10
CA GLN A 126 -17.80 5.19 -17.21
C GLN A 126 -18.55 6.22 -18.07
N GLU A 127 -19.31 5.78 -19.08
CA GLU A 127 -20.15 6.67 -19.89
C GLU A 127 -21.33 7.22 -19.06
N MET A 128 -21.97 6.37 -18.25
CA MET A 128 -23.04 6.80 -17.33
C MET A 128 -22.54 7.72 -16.22
N VAL A 129 -21.35 7.46 -15.67
CA VAL A 129 -20.73 8.31 -14.64
C VAL A 129 -20.30 9.66 -15.23
N SER A 130 -19.84 9.69 -16.49
CA SER A 130 -19.51 10.95 -17.17
C SER A 130 -20.73 11.76 -17.60
N ALA A 131 -21.90 11.13 -17.77
CA ALA A 131 -23.18 11.80 -17.94
C ALA A 131 -23.76 12.37 -16.63
N ALA A 132 -23.26 11.91 -15.46
CA ALA A 132 -23.62 12.47 -14.17
C ALA A 132 -22.81 13.75 -13.85
N MET A 133 -23.19 14.47 -12.79
CA MET A 133 -22.49 15.68 -12.30
C MET A 133 -21.18 15.32 -11.56
N VAL A 134 -20.32 14.52 -12.18
CA VAL A 134 -19.05 14.03 -11.63
C VAL A 134 -17.88 14.69 -12.37
N GLY A 135 -16.88 15.13 -11.62
CA GLY A 135 -15.70 15.76 -12.19
C GLY A 135 -14.84 14.75 -12.96
N ARG A 136 -14.20 15.20 -14.06
CA ARG A 136 -13.38 14.33 -14.94
C ARG A 136 -12.27 13.55 -14.22
N ARG A 137 -11.71 14.09 -13.13
CA ARG A 137 -10.64 13.44 -12.35
C ARG A 137 -11.18 12.60 -11.20
N ALA A 138 -12.47 12.73 -10.86
CA ALA A 138 -13.04 12.10 -9.68
C ALA A 138 -12.92 10.56 -9.66
N PRO A 139 -13.11 9.82 -10.77
CA PRO A 139 -12.95 8.37 -10.78
C PRO A 139 -11.52 7.91 -10.46
N LEU A 140 -10.53 8.48 -11.15
CA LEU A 140 -9.12 8.16 -10.90
C LEU A 140 -8.70 8.54 -9.48
N THR A 141 -9.11 9.72 -9.00
CA THR A 141 -8.81 10.13 -7.62
C THR A 141 -9.48 9.21 -6.60
N SER A 142 -10.71 8.73 -6.84
CA SER A 142 -11.35 7.76 -5.94
C SER A 142 -10.65 6.41 -5.92
N ALA A 143 -10.13 5.94 -7.05
CA ALA A 143 -9.36 4.70 -7.13
C ALA A 143 -8.03 4.83 -6.34
N LEU A 144 -7.30 5.92 -6.54
CA LEU A 144 -6.06 6.20 -5.81
C LEU A 144 -6.29 6.38 -4.30
N LEU A 145 -7.37 7.07 -3.90
CA LEU A 145 -7.75 7.19 -2.49
C LEU A 145 -8.13 5.83 -1.87
N THR A 146 -8.74 4.93 -2.65
CA THR A 146 -9.06 3.58 -2.19
C THR A 146 -7.78 2.77 -1.93
N ALA A 147 -6.80 2.85 -2.84
CA ALA A 147 -5.48 2.23 -2.64
C ALA A 147 -4.75 2.85 -1.43
N LEU A 148 -4.81 4.18 -1.27
CA LEU A 148 -4.23 4.88 -0.12
C LEU A 148 -4.82 4.39 1.20
N VAL A 149 -6.15 4.23 1.28
CA VAL A 149 -6.82 3.70 2.48
C VAL A 149 -6.35 2.27 2.78
N ALA A 150 -6.22 1.41 1.77
CA ALA A 150 -5.73 0.05 1.94
C ALA A 150 -4.28 0.01 2.45
N ASN A 151 -3.38 0.79 1.84
CA ASN A 151 -1.98 0.90 2.26
C ASN A 151 -1.83 1.52 3.66
N ALA A 152 -2.65 2.52 4.00
CA ALA A 152 -2.68 3.10 5.33
C ALA A 152 -3.12 2.08 6.39
N ALA A 153 -4.08 1.21 6.06
CA ALA A 153 -4.49 0.12 6.94
C ALA A 153 -3.36 -0.90 7.15
N VAL A 154 -2.65 -1.30 6.09
CA VAL A 154 -1.45 -2.16 6.20
C VAL A 154 -0.40 -1.50 7.09
N ALA A 155 -0.06 -0.24 6.84
CA ALA A 155 0.93 0.50 7.61
C ALA A 155 0.54 0.58 9.10
N ALA A 156 -0.73 0.85 9.40
CA ALA A 156 -1.23 0.91 10.77
C ALA A 156 -1.15 -0.47 11.48
N ILE A 157 -1.56 -1.55 10.81
CA ILE A 157 -1.50 -2.90 11.39
C ILE A 157 -0.05 -3.32 11.62
N ILE A 158 0.88 -3.04 10.72
CA ILE A 158 2.30 -3.33 10.92
C ILE A 158 2.85 -2.54 12.11
N THR A 159 2.54 -1.24 12.17
CA THR A 159 3.01 -0.34 13.23
C THR A 159 2.57 -0.81 14.62
N VAL A 160 1.31 -1.27 14.75
CA VAL A 160 0.75 -1.75 16.02
C VAL A 160 1.11 -3.21 16.29
N GLY A 161 1.10 -4.07 15.27
CA GLY A 161 1.27 -5.51 15.39
C GLY A 161 2.70 -5.93 15.71
N MET A 162 3.70 -5.24 15.16
CA MET A 162 5.11 -5.58 15.40
C MET A 162 5.52 -5.48 16.88
N PRO A 163 5.23 -4.38 17.60
CA PRO A 163 5.50 -4.29 19.04
C PRO A 163 4.77 -5.37 19.86
N LEU A 164 3.51 -5.68 19.50
CA LEU A 164 2.72 -6.73 20.18
C LEU A 164 3.33 -8.13 20.02
N MET A 165 4.07 -8.36 18.95
CA MET A 165 4.77 -9.61 18.68
C MET A 165 6.22 -9.62 19.21
N GLY A 166 6.60 -8.60 19.99
CA GLY A 166 7.91 -8.50 20.63
C GLY A 166 9.04 -8.06 19.69
N ALA A 167 8.71 -7.45 18.55
CA ALA A 167 9.66 -7.12 17.49
C ALA A 167 10.38 -5.77 17.64
N GLY A 168 10.64 -5.32 18.87
CA GLY A 168 11.35 -4.07 19.15
C GLY A 168 10.43 -2.84 19.26
N GLY A 169 11.00 -1.65 19.06
CA GLY A 169 10.36 -0.37 19.34
C GLY A 169 9.38 0.12 18.28
N VAL A 170 8.41 0.94 18.71
CA VAL A 170 7.35 1.51 17.85
C VAL A 170 7.91 2.29 16.66
N ALA A 171 9.06 2.96 16.81
CA ALA A 171 9.69 3.72 15.73
C ALA A 171 10.08 2.83 14.52
N GLY A 172 10.65 1.65 14.77
CA GLY A 172 11.03 0.72 13.70
C GLY A 172 9.79 0.08 13.04
N ALA A 173 8.78 -0.25 13.84
CA ALA A 173 7.49 -0.73 13.34
C ALA A 173 6.78 0.30 12.46
N LEU A 174 6.80 1.58 12.86
CA LEU A 174 6.27 2.69 12.08
C LEU A 174 7.04 2.89 10.78
N ALA A 175 8.38 2.86 10.84
CA ALA A 175 9.22 2.99 9.65
C ALA A 175 8.93 1.87 8.63
N LEU A 176 8.82 0.61 9.09
CA LEU A 176 8.46 -0.52 8.24
C LEU A 176 7.04 -0.35 7.68
N GLY A 177 6.06 0.00 8.51
CA GLY A 177 4.69 0.22 8.08
C GLY A 177 4.58 1.29 6.99
N LEU A 178 5.26 2.43 7.18
CA LEU A 178 5.32 3.52 6.19
C LEU A 178 6.08 3.11 4.93
N ALA A 179 7.18 2.38 5.05
CA ALA A 179 7.92 1.88 3.88
C ALA A 179 7.06 0.91 3.05
N THR A 180 6.35 -0.01 3.70
CA THR A 180 5.45 -0.97 3.02
C THR A 180 4.25 -0.25 2.40
N GLY A 181 3.55 0.59 3.16
CA GLY A 181 2.40 1.34 2.64
C GLY A 181 2.80 2.35 1.56
N GLY A 182 3.96 2.97 1.70
CA GLY A 182 4.53 3.90 0.71
C GLY A 182 4.95 3.21 -0.58
N ALA A 183 5.51 2.00 -0.52
CA ALA A 183 5.84 1.22 -1.73
C ALA A 183 4.60 0.82 -2.54
N GLY A 184 3.43 0.77 -1.91
CA GLY A 184 2.17 0.52 -2.58
C GLY A 184 1.58 1.75 -3.30
N MET A 185 2.07 2.96 -3.03
CA MET A 185 1.56 4.21 -3.58
C MET A 185 2.45 4.74 -4.71
#